data_AF-A0A6G0USB5-F1
#
_entry.id   AF-A0A6G0USB5-F1
#
_cell.length_a   1.000
_cell.length_b   1.000
_cell.length_c   1.000
_cell.angle_alpha   90.00
_cell.angle_beta   90.00
_cell.angle_gamma   90.00
#
_symmetry.space_group_name_H-M   'P 1'
#
loop_
_entity.id
_entity.type
_entity.pdbx_description
1 polymer ?
#
loop_
_entity_poly.entity_id
_entity_poly.type
_entity_poly.pdbx_seq_one_letter_code
_entity_poly.pdbx_strand_id
1 'polypeptide(L)'
;MLSSVNNLAKLSIEPCTATFASIRGFHDRSQVPRVADDRMKKMFKPIDTGYYYRYHRNGVDPLPRVKDCKEPVTKPKYKIRDSWAPHQARFGENDYIDLLGNGKIHPAQLQYHVPRWLRGFPGQHRANELIKLIHYRNVYKEKLQENAPHQWHQLCKRIKYLLQYHNYRKQDEMHEERNLGLWDQEPDYFYKDKSRRSYKDLI
;
A
#
# COMPACT_ATOMS: atom_id res chain seq x y z
N MET A 1 -10.57 -34.91 82.10
CA MET A 1 -10.93 -33.51 81.79
C MET A 1 -11.15 -33.41 80.30
N LEU A 2 -12.40 -33.27 79.87
CA LEU A 2 -12.81 -33.01 78.49
C LEU A 2 -13.33 -31.57 78.46
N SER A 3 -12.69 -30.71 77.68
CA SER A 3 -13.20 -29.39 77.29
C SER A 3 -12.61 -29.06 75.92
N SER A 4 -13.46 -28.88 74.91
CA SER A 4 -13.92 -27.57 74.38
C SER A 4 -12.83 -26.95 73.47
N VAL A 5 -13.08 -26.49 72.25
CA VAL A 5 -14.25 -25.78 71.73
C VAL A 5 -14.25 -25.92 70.19
N ASN A 6 -15.41 -26.15 69.60
CA ASN A 6 -15.63 -26.00 68.16
C ASN A 6 -15.82 -24.52 67.83
N ASN A 7 -15.12 -23.99 66.82
CA ASN A 7 -15.55 -22.78 66.12
C ASN A 7 -15.22 -22.88 64.63
N LEU A 8 -16.22 -23.29 63.86
CA LEU A 8 -16.28 -23.21 62.41
C LEU A 8 -16.46 -21.74 62.02
N ALA A 9 -15.40 -21.11 61.50
CA ALA A 9 -15.50 -19.82 60.83
C ALA A 9 -16.28 -20.01 59.51
N LYS A 10 -17.56 -19.63 59.53
CA LYS A 10 -18.37 -19.48 58.32
C LYS A 10 -17.81 -18.31 57.51
N LEU A 11 -17.16 -18.61 56.40
CA LEU A 11 -16.98 -17.64 55.32
C LEU A 11 -18.37 -17.28 54.79
N SER A 12 -18.81 -16.07 55.08
CA SER A 12 -20.01 -15.48 54.49
C SER A 12 -19.76 -15.32 52.99
N ILE A 13 -20.28 -16.26 52.21
CA ILE A 13 -20.49 -16.05 50.78
C ILE A 13 -21.66 -15.08 50.71
N GLU A 14 -21.35 -13.79 50.70
CA GLU A 14 -22.32 -12.78 50.30
C GLU A 14 -22.83 -13.18 48.91
N PRO A 15 -24.15 -13.39 48.71
CA PRO A 15 -24.66 -13.51 47.36
C PRO A 15 -24.37 -12.17 46.69
N CYS A 16 -23.41 -12.17 45.77
CA CYS A 16 -23.30 -11.11 44.78
C CYS A 16 -24.68 -11.07 44.12
N THR A 17 -25.50 -10.11 44.56
CA THR A 17 -26.74 -9.79 43.92
C THR A 17 -26.30 -9.23 42.58
N ALA A 18 -26.18 -10.12 41.60
CA ALA A 18 -26.14 -9.75 40.20
C ALA A 18 -27.43 -8.98 39.99
N THR A 19 -27.34 -7.66 40.13
CA THR A 19 -28.33 -6.76 39.62
C THR A 19 -28.30 -7.01 38.14
N PHE A 20 -29.19 -7.89 37.68
CA PHE A 20 -29.64 -7.89 36.31
C PHE A 20 -30.23 -6.50 36.12
N ALA A 21 -29.38 -5.54 35.81
CA ALA A 21 -29.78 -4.39 35.04
C ALA A 21 -30.35 -5.03 33.78
N SER A 22 -31.67 -5.19 33.77
CA SER A 22 -32.42 -5.38 32.55
C SER A 22 -32.05 -4.17 31.71
N ILE A 23 -30.99 -4.31 30.91
CA ILE A 23 -30.84 -3.53 29.71
C ILE A 23 -32.04 -3.98 28.93
N ARG A 24 -33.16 -3.27 29.12
CA ARG A 24 -34.28 -3.30 28.21
C ARG A 24 -33.70 -2.79 26.91
N GLY A 25 -33.08 -3.69 26.16
CA GLY A 25 -32.88 -3.49 24.75
C GLY A 25 -34.29 -3.29 24.23
N PHE A 26 -34.65 -2.04 23.97
CA PHE A 26 -35.90 -1.70 23.32
C PHE A 26 -35.93 -2.52 22.03
N HIS A 27 -36.60 -3.67 22.09
CA HIS A 27 -36.85 -4.49 20.93
C HIS A 27 -37.91 -3.73 20.15
N ASP A 28 -37.43 -2.98 19.17
CA ASP A 28 -38.26 -2.34 18.17
C ASP A 28 -38.86 -3.47 17.33
N ARG A 29 -40.04 -3.94 17.74
CA ARG A 29 -40.80 -4.95 16.98
C ARG A 29 -41.36 -4.38 15.68
N SER A 30 -41.30 -3.06 15.54
CA SER A 30 -41.50 -2.43 14.26
C SER A 30 -40.18 -2.57 13.49
N GLN A 31 -40.19 -3.21 12.32
CA GLN A 31 -39.06 -3.11 11.38
C GLN A 31 -38.92 -1.69 10.80
N VAL A 32 -39.50 -0.69 11.47
CA VAL A 32 -39.43 0.70 11.09
C VAL A 32 -38.15 1.23 11.73
N PRO A 33 -37.10 1.53 10.95
CA PRO A 33 -35.89 2.10 11.52
C PRO A 33 -36.24 3.38 12.27
N ARG A 34 -35.72 3.54 13.51
CA ARG A 34 -35.89 4.77 14.28
C ARG A 34 -35.44 5.93 13.40
N VAL A 35 -36.41 6.75 13.00
CA VAL A 35 -36.15 7.96 12.23
C VAL A 35 -35.38 8.89 13.15
N ALA A 36 -34.05 8.93 12.99
CA ALA A 36 -33.25 9.98 13.59
C ALA A 36 -33.81 11.31 13.09
N ASP A 37 -34.34 12.12 14.00
CA ASP A 37 -35.05 13.34 13.64
C ASP A 37 -34.06 14.27 12.91
N ASP A 38 -34.36 14.55 11.65
CA ASP A 38 -33.48 15.26 10.74
C ASP A 38 -33.21 16.67 11.28
N ARG A 39 -31.93 17.01 11.53
CA ARG A 39 -31.53 18.32 12.08
C ARG A 39 -31.94 19.48 11.15
N MET A 40 -32.20 19.20 9.87
CA MET A 40 -32.68 20.15 8.87
C MET A 40 -34.22 20.13 8.67
N LYS A 41 -34.98 19.32 9.44
CA LYS A 41 -36.46 19.23 9.40
C LYS A 41 -37.14 20.58 9.55
N LYS A 42 -36.49 21.52 10.25
CA LYS A 42 -36.96 22.89 10.47
C LYS A 42 -37.01 23.74 9.19
N MET A 43 -36.29 23.36 8.13
CA MET A 43 -36.14 24.18 6.92
C MET A 43 -37.24 23.97 5.87
N PHE A 44 -38.10 22.96 6.01
CA PHE A 44 -39.14 22.65 5.02
C PHE A 44 -40.52 22.51 5.66
N LYS A 45 -41.51 23.22 5.09
CA LYS A 45 -42.91 23.17 5.52
C LYS A 45 -43.53 21.81 5.13
N PRO A 46 -44.25 21.12 6.02
CA PRO A 46 -45.03 19.95 5.64
C PRO A 46 -46.04 20.34 4.56
N ILE A 47 -46.14 19.53 3.51
CA ILE A 47 -47.21 19.57 2.50
C ILE A 47 -48.06 18.31 2.67
N ASP A 48 -49.35 18.37 2.35
CA ASP A 48 -50.33 17.28 2.58
C ASP A 48 -50.04 15.97 1.82
N THR A 49 -49.04 15.95 0.95
CA THR A 49 -48.69 14.82 0.08
C THR A 49 -47.75 13.78 0.73
N GLY A 50 -47.98 13.41 1.99
CA GLY A 50 -47.32 12.28 2.67
C GLY A 50 -45.81 12.45 3.01
N TYR A 51 -45.26 11.46 3.72
CA TYR A 51 -43.85 11.45 4.16
C TYR A 51 -42.94 10.76 3.13
N TYR A 52 -42.03 11.51 2.51
CA TYR A 52 -40.94 10.95 1.71
C TYR A 52 -39.77 10.51 2.62
N TYR A 53 -39.28 9.27 2.41
CA TYR A 53 -38.01 8.83 3.03
C TYR A 53 -36.88 9.77 2.59
N ARG A 54 -36.18 10.37 3.57
CA ARG A 54 -35.14 11.40 3.34
C ARG A 54 -33.72 10.84 3.22
N TYR A 55 -33.55 9.52 3.24
CA TYR A 55 -32.26 8.84 3.17
C TYR A 55 -32.22 7.86 1.99
N HIS A 56 -31.00 7.60 1.51
CA HIS A 56 -30.77 6.64 0.45
C HIS A 56 -31.11 5.23 0.92
N ARG A 57 -31.95 4.52 0.18
CA ARG A 57 -32.27 3.11 0.45
C ARG A 57 -31.45 2.23 -0.48
N ASN A 58 -30.44 1.56 0.09
CA ASN A 58 -29.63 0.59 -0.64
C ASN A 58 -30.55 -0.48 -1.26
N GLY A 59 -30.53 -0.61 -2.59
CA GLY A 59 -31.33 -1.58 -3.34
C GLY A 59 -32.70 -1.07 -3.83
N VAL A 60 -33.19 0.07 -3.34
CA VAL A 60 -34.43 0.70 -3.85
C VAL A 60 -34.12 1.91 -4.72
N ASP A 61 -33.11 2.69 -4.34
CA ASP A 61 -32.67 3.84 -5.13
C ASP A 61 -31.66 3.39 -6.20
N PRO A 62 -31.87 3.74 -7.49
CA PRO A 62 -31.12 3.15 -8.59
C PRO A 62 -29.72 3.78 -8.83
N LEU A 63 -29.40 4.92 -8.21
CA LEU A 63 -28.14 5.62 -8.46
C LEU A 63 -27.01 5.11 -7.57
N PRO A 64 -25.82 4.78 -8.12
CA PRO A 64 -24.67 4.38 -7.33
C PRO A 64 -24.17 5.54 -6.46
N ARG A 65 -23.88 5.27 -5.19
CA ARG A 65 -23.28 6.20 -4.22
C ARG A 65 -22.05 5.57 -3.60
N VAL A 66 -21.02 6.37 -3.32
CA VAL A 66 -19.89 5.93 -2.50
C VAL A 66 -20.35 5.89 -1.03
N LYS A 67 -19.98 4.83 -0.29
CA LYS A 67 -20.32 4.70 1.14
C LYS A 67 -19.80 5.93 1.89
N ASP A 68 -20.63 6.50 2.76
CA ASP A 68 -20.29 7.66 3.62
C ASP A 68 -19.93 8.98 2.89
N CYS A 69 -20.11 9.04 1.56
CA CYS A 69 -19.92 10.27 0.78
C CYS A 69 -21.27 10.81 0.28
N LYS A 70 -21.54 12.09 0.56
CA LYS A 70 -22.76 12.79 0.11
C LYS A 70 -22.63 13.34 -1.32
N GLU A 71 -21.41 13.38 -1.85
CA GLU A 71 -21.13 13.83 -3.21
C GLU A 71 -21.71 12.84 -4.24
N PRO A 72 -22.43 13.32 -5.28
CA PRO A 72 -22.92 12.44 -6.34
C PRO A 72 -21.76 11.81 -7.10
N VAL A 73 -21.88 10.52 -7.45
CA VAL A 73 -20.87 9.82 -8.25
C VAL A 73 -20.84 10.42 -9.65
N THR A 74 -19.77 11.15 -9.96
CA THR A 74 -19.60 11.76 -11.27
C THR A 74 -19.13 10.70 -12.27
N LYS A 75 -19.89 10.52 -13.36
CA LYS A 75 -19.41 9.72 -14.50
C LYS A 75 -18.31 10.53 -15.20
N PRO A 76 -17.09 9.97 -15.39
CA PRO A 76 -16.06 10.67 -16.15
C PRO A 76 -16.56 10.93 -17.57
N LYS A 77 -16.20 12.08 -18.14
CA LYS A 77 -16.53 12.41 -19.54
C LYS A 77 -15.98 11.32 -20.45
N TYR A 78 -16.84 10.76 -21.30
CA TYR A 78 -16.43 9.75 -22.27
C TYR A 78 -15.40 10.35 -23.23
N LYS A 79 -14.27 9.67 -23.41
CA LYS A 79 -13.21 10.05 -24.35
C LYS A 79 -13.23 9.08 -25.52
N ILE A 80 -13.63 9.55 -26.69
CA ILE A 80 -13.50 8.79 -27.95
C ILE A 80 -12.00 8.60 -28.21
N ARG A 81 -11.57 7.37 -28.45
CA ARG A 81 -10.19 7.04 -28.84
C ARG A 81 -10.20 6.63 -30.31
N ASP A 82 -9.32 7.24 -31.09
CA ASP A 82 -9.06 6.80 -32.47
C ASP A 82 -8.00 5.71 -32.46
N SER A 83 -8.41 4.47 -32.74
CA SER A 83 -7.54 3.30 -32.82
C SER A 83 -6.62 3.30 -34.05
N TRP A 84 -6.96 4.09 -35.07
CA TRP A 84 -6.21 4.17 -36.34
C TRP A 84 -5.44 5.48 -36.48
N ALA A 85 -5.28 6.23 -35.39
CA ALA A 85 -4.43 7.40 -35.37
C ALA A 85 -3.02 7.02 -35.86
N PRO A 86 -2.33 7.87 -36.64
CA PRO A 86 -1.07 7.50 -37.30
C PRO A 86 0.00 6.95 -36.33
N HIS A 87 0.07 7.43 -35.10
CA HIS A 87 1.02 6.94 -34.10
C HIS A 87 0.71 5.52 -33.61
N GLN A 88 -0.56 5.09 -33.58
CA GLN A 88 -0.96 3.74 -33.20
C GLN A 88 -0.84 2.80 -34.39
N ALA A 89 -1.28 3.25 -35.57
CA ALA A 89 -1.19 2.47 -36.79
C ALA A 89 0.28 2.15 -37.16
N ARG A 90 1.20 3.09 -36.91
CA ARG A 90 2.65 2.93 -37.14
C ARG A 90 3.42 2.35 -35.96
N PHE A 91 2.74 1.96 -34.88
CA PHE A 91 3.41 1.43 -33.70
C PHE A 91 4.10 0.10 -34.03
N GLY A 92 5.38 -0.03 -33.66
CA GLY A 92 6.21 -1.22 -33.96
C GLY A 92 6.83 -1.23 -35.36
N GLU A 93 6.60 -0.18 -36.18
CA GLU A 93 7.33 -0.02 -37.43
C GLU A 93 8.85 0.04 -37.15
N ASN A 94 9.61 -0.75 -37.89
CA ASN A 94 11.08 -0.84 -37.83
C ASN A 94 11.67 -1.48 -36.55
N ASP A 95 10.90 -2.22 -35.75
CA ASP A 95 11.44 -2.91 -34.57
C ASP A 95 12.51 -3.97 -34.94
N TYR A 96 12.38 -4.62 -36.10
CA TYR A 96 13.30 -5.65 -36.60
C TYR A 96 14.27 -5.13 -37.68
N ILE A 97 14.62 -3.84 -37.62
CA ILE A 97 15.52 -3.21 -38.60
C ILE A 97 16.92 -3.83 -38.63
N ASP A 98 17.35 -4.44 -37.52
CA ASP A 98 18.61 -5.17 -37.40
C ASP A 98 18.57 -6.52 -38.12
N LEU A 99 17.48 -7.27 -37.99
CA LEU A 99 17.30 -8.60 -38.59
C LEU A 99 16.99 -8.55 -40.08
N LEU A 100 16.14 -7.61 -40.50
CA LEU A 100 15.62 -7.51 -41.86
C LEU A 100 16.35 -6.47 -42.72
N GLY A 101 17.19 -5.63 -42.10
CA GLY A 101 17.94 -4.58 -42.77
C GLY A 101 19.42 -4.91 -42.99
N ASN A 102 20.22 -3.87 -43.13
CA ASN A 102 21.67 -3.99 -43.35
C ASN A 102 22.47 -4.24 -42.05
N GLY A 103 21.81 -4.46 -40.91
CA GLY A 103 22.44 -4.63 -39.58
C GLY A 103 23.20 -3.40 -39.03
N LYS A 104 23.14 -2.25 -39.71
CA LYS A 104 23.91 -1.04 -39.36
C LYS A 104 23.37 -0.30 -38.12
N ILE A 105 22.08 -0.42 -37.84
CA ILE A 105 21.37 0.32 -36.79
C ILE A 105 20.75 -0.68 -35.83
N HIS A 106 21.04 -0.54 -34.54
CA HIS A 106 20.44 -1.37 -33.50
C HIS A 106 19.11 -0.75 -33.01
N PRO A 107 18.03 -1.51 -32.77
CA PRO A 107 16.71 -0.99 -32.38
C PRO A 107 16.74 -0.07 -31.14
N ALA A 108 17.64 -0.32 -30.19
CA ALA A 108 17.85 0.56 -29.03
C ALA A 108 18.19 2.02 -29.39
N GLN A 109 18.76 2.27 -30.58
CA GLN A 109 19.08 3.62 -31.05
C GLN A 109 17.84 4.38 -31.52
N LEU A 110 16.78 3.68 -31.92
CA LEU A 110 15.50 4.25 -32.36
C LEU A 110 14.64 4.78 -31.21
N GLN A 111 15.02 4.49 -29.96
CA GLN A 111 14.30 4.94 -28.75
C GLN A 111 14.56 6.42 -28.46
N TYR A 112 14.09 7.32 -29.33
CA TYR A 112 14.31 8.77 -29.21
C TYR A 112 13.59 9.41 -28.02
N HIS A 113 12.48 8.81 -27.60
CA HIS A 113 11.70 9.27 -26.44
C HIS A 113 12.36 8.90 -25.10
N VAL A 114 13.32 7.97 -25.10
CA VAL A 114 14.01 7.49 -23.89
C VAL A 114 15.27 8.33 -23.67
N PRO A 115 15.58 8.75 -22.43
CA PRO A 115 16.83 9.43 -22.12
C PRO A 115 18.05 8.65 -22.61
N ARG A 116 19.06 9.37 -23.14
CA ARG A 116 20.23 8.75 -23.79
C ARG A 116 20.95 7.71 -22.91
N TRP A 117 21.03 7.95 -21.61
CA TRP A 117 21.65 7.05 -20.63
C TRP A 117 20.83 5.79 -20.32
N LEU A 118 19.58 5.71 -20.78
CA LEU A 118 18.69 4.57 -20.56
C LEU A 118 18.35 3.82 -21.87
N ARG A 119 18.83 4.31 -23.02
CA ARG A 119 18.61 3.64 -24.32
C ARG A 119 19.34 2.30 -24.35
N GLY A 120 18.61 1.22 -24.67
CA GLY A 120 19.16 -0.14 -24.66
C GLY A 120 19.50 -0.67 -23.27
N PHE A 121 19.07 0.01 -22.19
CA PHE A 121 19.25 -0.49 -20.84
C PHE A 121 18.41 -1.76 -20.65
N PRO A 122 18.93 -2.78 -19.95
CA PRO A 122 18.20 -4.02 -19.77
C PRO A 122 16.86 -3.79 -19.06
N GLY A 123 15.87 -4.63 -19.37
CA GLY A 123 14.53 -4.54 -18.80
C GLY A 123 14.47 -4.74 -17.29
N GLN A 124 13.32 -4.42 -16.68
CA GLN A 124 13.13 -4.34 -15.22
C GLN A 124 13.60 -5.59 -14.44
N HIS A 125 13.43 -6.79 -15.00
CA HIS A 125 13.86 -8.05 -14.37
C HIS A 125 15.39 -8.17 -14.20
N ARG A 126 16.17 -7.46 -15.01
CA ARG A 126 17.64 -7.42 -14.96
C ARG A 126 18.16 -6.09 -14.39
N ALA A 127 17.32 -5.05 -14.37
CA ALA A 127 17.67 -3.68 -14.01
C ALA A 127 16.81 -3.10 -12.88
N ASN A 128 17.27 -3.25 -11.64
CA ASN A 128 16.67 -2.57 -10.49
C ASN A 128 16.97 -1.06 -10.48
N GLU A 129 16.20 -0.30 -9.69
CA GLU A 129 16.43 1.13 -9.45
C GLU A 129 17.90 1.41 -9.07
N LEU A 130 18.49 0.59 -8.20
CA LEU A 130 19.88 0.70 -7.77
C LEU A 130 20.85 0.73 -8.97
N ILE A 131 20.68 -0.19 -9.92
CA ILE A 131 21.56 -0.31 -11.09
C ILE A 131 21.38 0.90 -12.01
N LYS A 132 20.14 1.36 -12.21
CA LYS A 132 19.84 2.58 -12.98
C LYS A 132 20.51 3.81 -12.37
N LEU A 133 20.42 3.98 -11.05
CA LEU A 133 21.03 5.13 -10.36
C LEU A 133 22.56 5.07 -10.36
N ILE A 134 23.16 3.88 -10.20
CA ILE A 134 24.62 3.72 -10.33
C ILE A 134 25.07 4.06 -11.76
N HIS A 135 24.35 3.59 -12.77
CA HIS A 135 24.65 3.92 -14.16
C HIS A 135 24.53 5.43 -14.43
N TYR A 136 23.42 6.04 -14.02
CA TYR A 136 23.21 7.49 -14.11
C TYR A 136 24.33 8.28 -13.42
N ARG A 137 24.69 7.88 -12.20
CA ARG A 137 25.80 8.47 -11.43
C ARG A 137 27.11 8.43 -12.19
N ASN A 138 27.42 7.28 -12.81
CA ASN A 138 28.69 7.11 -13.52
C ASN A 138 28.73 7.91 -14.83
N VAL A 139 27.61 8.01 -15.55
CA VAL A 139 27.51 8.77 -16.81
C VAL A 139 27.61 10.28 -16.58
N TYR A 140 27.01 10.80 -15.50
CA TYR A 140 26.88 12.24 -15.26
C TYR A 140 27.65 12.74 -14.04
N LYS A 141 28.65 12.00 -13.55
CA LYS A 141 29.37 12.31 -12.30
C LYS A 141 29.88 13.74 -12.24
N GLU A 142 30.71 14.13 -13.20
CA GLU A 142 31.40 15.44 -13.22
C GLU A 142 30.37 16.57 -13.33
N LYS A 143 29.48 16.48 -14.33
CA LYS A 143 28.44 17.49 -14.57
C LYS A 143 27.51 17.69 -13.38
N LEU A 144 27.14 16.62 -12.66
CA LEU A 144 26.21 16.73 -11.53
C LEU A 144 26.90 17.31 -10.28
N GLN A 145 28.19 17.03 -10.09
CA GLN A 145 28.98 17.62 -9.00
C GLN A 145 29.17 19.12 -9.18
N GLU A 146 29.47 19.57 -10.40
CA GLU A 146 29.68 20.98 -10.71
C GLU A 146 28.37 21.78 -10.71
N ASN A 147 27.35 21.29 -11.42
CA ASN A 147 26.13 22.07 -11.66
C ASN A 147 25.06 21.90 -10.57
N ALA A 148 25.00 20.74 -9.90
CA ALA A 148 23.91 20.40 -8.99
C ALA A 148 24.38 19.56 -7.78
N PRO A 149 25.26 20.09 -6.92
CA PRO A 149 25.86 19.33 -5.81
C PRO A 149 24.82 18.77 -4.82
N HIS A 150 23.69 19.46 -4.64
CA HIS A 150 22.59 18.96 -3.81
C HIS A 150 21.92 17.72 -4.41
N GLN A 151 21.66 17.70 -5.72
CA GLN A 151 21.10 16.53 -6.40
C GLN A 151 22.10 15.36 -6.39
N TRP A 152 23.40 15.65 -6.55
CA TRP A 152 24.46 14.65 -6.40
C TRP A 152 24.46 14.01 -5.00
N HIS A 153 24.32 14.82 -3.95
CA HIS A 153 24.22 14.32 -2.58
C HIS A 153 22.98 13.42 -2.39
N GLN A 154 21.81 13.85 -2.89
CA GLN A 154 20.59 13.04 -2.83
C GLN A 154 20.70 11.72 -3.59
N LEU A 155 21.31 11.73 -4.78
CA LEU A 155 21.58 10.54 -5.58
C LEU A 155 22.47 9.55 -4.81
N CYS A 156 23.58 10.04 -4.23
CA CYS A 156 24.47 9.22 -3.41
C CYS A 156 23.74 8.64 -2.19
N LYS A 157 22.90 9.44 -1.51
CA LYS A 157 22.09 9.00 -0.37
C LYS A 157 21.12 7.89 -0.78
N ARG A 158 20.45 8.03 -1.93
CA ARG A 158 19.52 7.02 -2.45
C ARG A 158 20.25 5.72 -2.83
N ILE A 159 21.40 5.80 -3.49
CA ILE A 159 22.21 4.63 -3.83
C ILE A 159 22.66 3.90 -2.56
N LYS A 160 23.14 4.61 -1.54
CA LYS A 160 23.54 4.03 -0.25
C LYS A 160 22.37 3.32 0.43
N TYR A 161 21.20 3.96 0.47
CA TYR A 161 19.99 3.36 1.02
C TYR A 161 19.59 2.07 0.28
N LEU A 162 19.54 2.10 -1.06
CA LEU A 162 19.13 0.94 -1.86
C LEU A 162 20.13 -0.21 -1.75
N LEU A 163 21.44 0.09 -1.68
CA LEU A 163 22.47 -0.92 -1.46
C LEU A 163 22.27 -1.60 -0.10
N GLN A 164 21.99 -0.83 0.96
CA GLN A 164 21.70 -1.38 2.28
C GLN A 164 20.39 -2.17 2.28
N TYR A 165 19.33 -1.64 1.68
CA TYR A 165 18.02 -2.28 1.65
C TYR A 165 18.04 -3.62 0.89
N HIS A 166 18.62 -3.67 -0.31
CA HIS A 166 18.67 -4.90 -1.09
C HIS A 166 19.60 -5.95 -0.48
N ASN A 167 20.72 -5.55 0.12
CA ASN A 167 21.66 -6.50 0.70
C ASN A 167 21.23 -7.00 2.09
N TYR A 168 20.61 -6.16 2.92
CA TYR A 168 20.31 -6.51 4.32
C TYR A 168 18.81 -6.68 4.65
N ARG A 169 17.89 -6.08 3.90
CA ARG A 169 16.45 -6.11 4.26
C ARG A 169 15.59 -6.95 3.32
N LYS A 170 15.86 -6.91 2.01
CA LYS A 170 15.01 -7.60 1.02
C LYS A 170 15.23 -9.12 1.00
N GLN A 171 16.44 -9.57 1.32
CA GLN A 171 16.83 -10.98 1.25
C GLN A 171 16.85 -11.66 2.63
N ASP A 172 16.47 -10.91 3.67
CA ASP A 172 16.43 -11.41 5.05
C ASP A 172 15.01 -11.92 5.36
N GLU A 173 14.50 -12.78 4.48
CA GLU A 173 13.17 -13.40 4.62
C GLU A 173 13.09 -14.30 5.86
N MET A 174 14.24 -14.70 6.40
CA MET A 174 14.39 -15.47 7.64
C MET A 174 14.36 -14.61 8.90
N HIS A 175 14.20 -13.29 8.80
CA HIS A 175 14.27 -12.41 9.98
C HIS A 175 13.14 -12.70 10.97
N GLU A 176 11.94 -13.05 10.48
CA GLU A 176 10.82 -13.46 11.32
C GLU A 176 11.11 -14.78 12.04
N GLU A 177 11.68 -15.75 11.35
CA GLU A 177 12.04 -17.06 11.91
C GLU A 177 13.17 -16.97 12.94
N ARG A 178 14.15 -16.08 12.73
CA ARG A 178 15.19 -15.77 13.74
C ARG A 178 14.61 -15.10 14.98
N ASN A 179 13.68 -14.15 14.81
CA ASN A 179 13.04 -13.49 15.94
C ASN A 179 12.17 -14.44 16.77
N LEU A 180 11.62 -15.48 16.15
CA LEU A 180 10.86 -16.54 16.80
C LEU A 180 11.75 -17.57 17.54
N GLY A 181 13.08 -17.46 17.42
CA GLY A 181 14.02 -18.39 18.05
C GLY A 181 13.93 -19.81 17.48
N LEU A 182 13.44 -19.97 16.25
CA LEU A 182 13.23 -21.27 15.60
C LEU A 182 14.55 -21.89 15.08
N TRP A 183 15.60 -21.10 15.00
CA TRP A 183 16.92 -21.49 14.51
C TRP A 183 17.98 -21.21 15.58
N ASP A 184 18.90 -22.14 15.78
CA ASP A 184 20.02 -21.98 16.71
C ASP A 184 20.95 -20.84 16.26
N GLN A 185 21.53 -20.11 17.21
CA GLN A 185 22.44 -18.99 16.94
C GLN A 185 23.85 -19.45 16.51
N GLU A 186 24.00 -20.68 16.04
CA GLU A 186 25.28 -21.17 15.55
C GLU A 186 25.58 -20.54 14.17
N PRO A 187 26.84 -20.14 13.89
CA PRO A 187 27.19 -19.53 12.62
C PRO A 187 27.04 -20.55 11.49
N ASP A 188 25.95 -20.45 10.72
CA ASP A 188 25.74 -21.34 9.60
C ASP A 188 26.58 -20.84 8.41
N TYR A 189 27.78 -21.41 8.27
CA TYR A 189 28.74 -21.07 7.20
C TYR A 189 28.20 -21.39 5.80
N PHE A 190 27.12 -22.18 5.70
CA PHE A 190 26.51 -22.57 4.42
C PHE A 190 25.48 -21.55 3.92
N TYR A 191 24.81 -20.85 4.84
CA TYR A 191 23.98 -19.70 4.51
C TYR A 191 24.86 -18.45 4.39
N LYS A 192 24.49 -17.50 3.52
CA LYS A 192 25.17 -16.20 3.48
C LYS A 192 24.82 -15.44 4.75
N ASP A 193 25.48 -15.77 5.86
CA ASP A 193 25.43 -14.98 7.07
C ASP A 193 26.12 -13.64 6.79
N LYS A 194 25.30 -12.63 6.50
CA LYS A 194 25.74 -11.26 6.17
C LYS A 194 26.07 -10.46 7.42
N SER A 195 25.97 -11.07 8.61
CA SER A 195 26.37 -10.46 9.88
C SER A 195 27.83 -10.00 9.90
N ARG A 196 28.71 -10.62 9.08
CA ARG A 196 30.17 -10.38 9.10
C ARG A 196 30.79 -10.00 7.75
N ARG A 197 29.99 -9.79 6.71
CA ARG A 197 30.47 -9.29 5.41
C ARG A 197 29.82 -7.94 5.11
N SER A 198 29.94 -7.03 6.07
CA SER A 198 29.46 -5.67 5.93
C SER A 198 30.61 -4.76 5.46
N TYR A 199 30.34 -3.88 4.50
CA TYR A 199 31.31 -2.84 4.12
C TYR A 199 31.61 -1.88 5.31
N LYS A 200 30.77 -1.93 6.35
CA LYS A 200 30.95 -1.17 7.60
C LYS A 200 31.89 -1.87 8.58
N ASP A 201 32.30 -3.11 8.32
CA ASP A 201 33.18 -3.89 9.21
C ASP A 201 34.67 -3.67 8.89
N LEU A 202 34.99 -2.85 7.88
CA LEU A 202 36.36 -2.53 7.46
C LEU A 202 36.88 -1.20 8.04
N ILE A 203 36.25 -0.69 9.10
CA ILE A 203 36.72 0.46 9.88
C ILE A 203 37.05 -0.02 11.29
#